data_AF-A0A3A4RK13-F1
#
_entry.id   AF-A0A3A4RK13-F1
#
_cell.length_a   1.000
_cell.length_b   1.000
_cell.length_c   1.000
_cell.angle_alpha   90.00
_cell.angle_beta   90.00
_cell.angle_gamma   90.00
#
_symmetry.space_group_name_H-M   'P 1'
#
loop_
_entity.id
_entity.type
_entity.pdbx_description
1 polymer ?
#
loop_
_entity_poly.entity_id
_entity_poly.type
_entity_poly.pdbx_seq_one_letter_code
_entity_poly.pdbx_strand_id
1 'polypeptide(L)'
;MAALKSNSVLAGDHTCIRPSSFSSLTAAHMKISQGRTLKTDYECKSHGYWKNHEVGLATNFKQTKFLSATTGFSQNPGHAYSNKTLQQVLDEGGNRNNAALARHVVASFLTATAFNNDPSRVLLTKSQCRSIWNGQGVWSPFAGTTWTLSQTMAYFDMVYGPAFL
;
A
#
# COMPACT_ATOMS: atom_id res chain seq x y z
N MET A 1 39.19 6.15 15.71
CA MET A 1 38.74 5.28 14.61
C MET A 1 37.26 5.54 14.42
N ALA A 2 36.89 6.19 13.31
CA ALA A 2 35.51 6.60 13.03
C ALA A 2 34.66 5.37 12.71
N ALA A 3 33.59 5.14 13.49
CA ALA A 3 32.64 4.07 13.23
C ALA A 3 31.94 4.34 11.89
N LEU A 4 32.16 3.47 10.90
CA LEU A 4 31.36 3.44 9.69
C LEU A 4 29.91 3.17 10.09
N LYS A 5 29.11 4.23 10.11
CA LYS A 5 27.67 4.18 10.28
C LYS A 5 27.09 3.56 9.01
N SER A 6 26.92 2.24 9.00
CA SER A 6 26.24 1.52 7.94
C SER A 6 24.84 2.11 7.76
N ASN A 7 24.59 2.78 6.64
CA ASN A 7 23.28 3.31 6.23
C ASN A 7 22.36 2.17 5.73
N SER A 8 22.24 1.11 6.52
CA SER A 8 21.26 0.05 6.30
C SER A 8 19.89 0.57 6.74
N VAL A 9 18.95 0.65 5.80
CA VAL A 9 17.55 1.09 6.00
C VAL A 9 16.73 0.09 6.81
N LEU A 10 17.37 -0.84 7.52
CA LEU A 10 16.72 -2.02 8.06
C LEU A 10 17.09 -2.21 9.52
N ALA A 11 16.25 -1.66 10.38
CA ALA A 11 15.74 -2.32 11.57
C ALA A 11 14.81 -1.35 12.34
N GLY A 12 13.51 -1.64 12.39
CA GLY A 12 12.72 -1.25 13.56
C GLY A 12 11.37 -0.57 13.33
N ASP A 13 11.25 0.37 12.39
CA ASP A 13 10.07 1.24 12.36
C ASP A 13 9.48 1.40 10.96
N HIS A 14 8.15 1.29 10.87
CA HIS A 14 7.33 1.48 9.65
C HIS A 14 7.84 2.66 8.81
N THR A 15 8.59 2.37 7.75
CA THR A 15 9.13 3.41 6.88
C THR A 15 8.20 3.59 5.69
N CYS A 16 7.34 4.60 5.78
CA CYS A 16 6.43 4.98 4.71
C CYS A 16 7.22 5.56 3.53
N ILE A 17 7.68 4.71 2.60
CA ILE A 17 8.44 5.14 1.41
C ILE A 17 7.61 4.99 0.14
N ARG A 18 7.81 5.89 -0.83
CA ARG A 18 7.13 5.80 -2.13
C ARG A 18 7.60 4.59 -2.95
N PRO A 19 6.78 4.08 -3.88
CA PRO A 19 7.14 2.96 -4.75
C PRO A 19 8.41 3.19 -5.57
N SER A 20 8.62 4.41 -6.08
CA SER A 20 9.83 4.78 -6.84
C SER A 20 11.09 4.78 -5.97
N SER A 21 10.97 5.21 -4.71
CA SER A 21 12.04 5.12 -3.72
C SER A 21 12.34 3.67 -3.37
N PHE A 22 11.31 2.83 -3.20
CA PHE A 22 11.49 1.41 -2.95
C PHE A 22 12.26 0.74 -4.09
N SER A 23 11.86 0.90 -5.35
CA SER A 23 12.64 0.32 -6.46
C SER A 23 14.07 0.83 -6.54
N SER A 24 14.29 2.13 -6.28
CA SER A 24 15.65 2.69 -6.23
C SER A 24 16.49 2.04 -5.13
N LEU A 25 15.90 1.78 -3.96
CA LEU A 25 16.57 1.12 -2.84
C LEU A 25 16.79 -0.35 -3.12
N THR A 26 15.81 -1.08 -3.66
CA THR A 26 15.95 -2.48 -4.03
C THR A 26 17.08 -2.66 -5.04
N ALA A 27 17.17 -1.80 -6.06
CA ALA A 27 18.27 -1.81 -7.02
C ALA A 27 19.64 -1.50 -6.37
N ALA A 28 19.65 -0.73 -5.28
CA ALA A 28 20.83 -0.42 -4.50
C ALA A 28 21.08 -1.40 -3.33
N HIS A 29 20.48 -2.59 -3.33
CA HIS A 29 20.55 -3.56 -2.22
C HIS A 29 20.15 -2.98 -0.85
N MET A 30 19.11 -2.14 -0.84
CA MET A 30 18.61 -1.42 0.33
C MET A 30 19.65 -0.50 0.99
N LYS A 31 20.66 -0.06 0.24
CA LYS A 31 21.68 0.88 0.71
C LYS A 31 21.32 2.30 0.30
N ILE A 32 21.36 3.22 1.24
CA ILE A 32 21.28 4.65 0.95
C ILE A 32 22.69 5.18 0.69
N SER A 33 22.92 5.72 -0.50
CA SER A 33 24.12 6.50 -0.81
C SER A 33 24.21 7.71 0.14
N GLN A 34 25.41 7.96 0.69
CA GLN A 34 25.70 9.10 1.56
C GLN A 34 25.12 10.40 0.95
N GLY A 35 24.21 11.07 1.67
CA GLY A 35 23.61 12.35 1.27
C GLY A 35 22.20 12.31 0.68
N ARG A 36 21.57 11.13 0.50
CA ARG A 36 20.19 11.03 0.00
C ARG A 36 19.17 11.00 1.15
N THR A 37 18.44 12.10 1.35
CA THR A 37 17.31 12.14 2.29
C THR A 37 16.09 11.45 1.67
N LEU A 38 15.66 10.34 2.27
CA LEU A 38 14.37 9.74 1.93
C LEU A 38 13.27 10.47 2.69
N LYS A 39 12.25 10.91 1.96
CA LYS A 39 11.02 11.39 2.58
C LYS A 39 10.27 10.18 3.15
N THR A 40 10.12 10.11 4.47
CA THR A 40 9.44 9.02 5.19
C THR A 40 8.23 9.49 5.99
N ASP A 41 7.95 10.80 5.99
CA ASP A 41 6.79 11.44 6.65
C ASP A 41 5.48 11.28 5.88
N TYR A 42 5.40 10.31 4.98
CA TYR A 42 4.14 9.98 4.31
C TYR A 42 3.19 9.28 5.29
N GLU A 43 1.90 9.49 5.09
CA GLU A 43 0.85 8.77 5.80
C GLU A 43 0.78 7.36 5.23
N CYS A 44 1.29 6.39 5.98
CA CYS A 44 1.04 4.97 5.74
C CYS A 44 0.31 4.37 6.94
N LYS A 45 -0.98 4.14 6.75
CA LYS A 45 -1.84 3.52 7.75
C LYS A 45 -2.15 2.10 7.29
N SER A 46 -1.86 1.12 8.13
CA SER A 46 -2.11 -0.29 7.82
C SER A 46 -3.61 -0.61 7.77
N HIS A 47 -3.94 -1.79 7.26
CA HIS A 47 -5.32 -2.27 7.25
C HIS A 47 -5.90 -2.39 8.67
N GLY A 48 -5.10 -2.78 9.67
CA GLY A 48 -5.52 -2.85 11.08
C GLY A 48 -5.87 -1.48 11.67
N TYR A 49 -5.17 -0.41 11.27
CA TYR A 49 -5.55 0.96 11.63
C TYR A 49 -6.91 1.33 11.03
N TRP A 50 -7.04 1.16 9.71
CA TRP A 50 -8.27 1.50 8.99
C TRP A 50 -9.45 0.59 9.34
N LYS A 51 -9.23 -0.60 9.90
CA LYS A 51 -10.31 -1.43 10.42
C LYS A 51 -11.08 -0.73 11.55
N ASN A 52 -10.37 -0.01 12.42
CA ASN A 52 -10.92 0.62 13.63
C ASN A 52 -11.07 2.14 13.55
N HIS A 53 -10.55 2.80 12.51
CA HIS A 53 -10.53 4.26 12.39
C HIS A 53 -11.20 4.76 11.11
N GLU A 54 -11.95 5.86 11.18
CA GLU A 54 -12.65 6.49 10.03
C GLU A 54 -12.18 7.93 9.76
N VAL A 55 -11.04 8.33 10.32
CA VAL A 55 -10.56 9.72 10.25
C VAL A 55 -10.41 10.20 8.81
N GLY A 56 -10.95 11.39 8.50
CA GLY A 56 -10.87 12.01 7.18
C GLY A 56 -11.76 11.37 6.10
N LEU A 57 -12.53 10.33 6.42
CA LEU A 57 -13.48 9.73 5.49
C LEU A 57 -14.88 10.32 5.66
N ALA A 58 -15.68 10.28 4.60
CA ALA A 58 -17.11 10.57 4.70
C ALA A 58 -17.83 9.54 5.58
N THR A 59 -18.93 9.92 6.22
CA THR A 59 -19.74 9.03 7.06
C THR A 59 -20.15 7.78 6.28
N ASN A 60 -19.99 6.60 6.88
CA ASN A 60 -20.29 5.29 6.30
C ASN A 60 -19.51 4.95 5.01
N PHE A 61 -18.41 5.65 4.69
CA PHE A 61 -17.67 5.40 3.45
C PHE A 61 -17.18 3.95 3.35
N LYS A 62 -16.84 3.30 4.47
CA LYS A 62 -16.41 1.91 4.48
C LYS A 62 -17.52 0.88 4.22
N GLN A 63 -18.79 1.30 4.30
CA GLN A 63 -19.93 0.48 3.88
C GLN A 63 -20.10 0.46 2.36
N THR A 64 -19.35 1.30 1.62
CA THR A 64 -19.30 1.25 0.16
C THR A 64 -18.81 -0.11 -0.29
N LYS A 65 -19.43 -0.66 -1.34
CA LYS A 65 -18.98 -1.92 -1.96
C LYS A 65 -17.56 -1.76 -2.50
N PHE A 66 -16.71 -2.73 -2.18
CA PHE A 66 -15.35 -2.80 -2.67
C PHE A 66 -15.35 -2.81 -4.20
N LEU A 67 -16.19 -3.63 -4.83
CA LEU A 67 -16.43 -3.58 -6.28
C LEU A 67 -17.58 -2.60 -6.58
N SER A 68 -17.24 -1.35 -6.88
CA SER A 68 -18.22 -0.32 -7.23
C SER A 68 -17.62 0.74 -8.15
N ALA A 69 -18.48 1.51 -8.82
CA ALA A 69 -18.06 2.68 -9.59
C ALA A 69 -17.35 3.73 -8.71
N THR A 70 -17.75 3.84 -7.44
CA THR A 70 -17.15 4.78 -6.46
C THR A 70 -15.69 4.46 -6.17
N THR A 71 -15.39 3.17 -5.94
CA THR A 71 -14.03 2.71 -5.64
C THR A 71 -13.21 2.55 -6.92
N GLY A 72 -13.83 2.17 -8.03
CA GLY A 72 -13.18 1.90 -9.32
C GLY A 72 -12.48 0.53 -9.39
N PHE A 73 -12.68 -0.31 -8.38
CA PHE A 73 -12.23 -1.70 -8.39
C PHE A 73 -13.23 -2.56 -9.16
N SER A 74 -12.73 -3.29 -10.16
CA SER A 74 -13.57 -4.07 -11.08
C SER A 74 -13.23 -5.57 -11.10
N GLN A 75 -11.97 -5.93 -10.78
CA GLN A 75 -11.56 -7.32 -10.75
C GLN A 75 -12.16 -8.08 -9.57
N ASN A 76 -12.63 -9.31 -9.82
CA ASN A 76 -13.26 -10.16 -8.82
C ASN A 76 -12.73 -11.61 -8.90
N PRO A 77 -11.47 -11.85 -8.51
CA PRO A 77 -10.87 -13.17 -8.61
C PRO A 77 -11.67 -14.20 -7.81
N GLY A 78 -12.10 -15.27 -8.48
CA GLY A 78 -12.88 -16.36 -7.87
C GLY A 78 -14.23 -15.92 -7.28
N HIS A 79 -14.79 -14.79 -7.72
CA HIS A 79 -16.03 -14.20 -7.20
C HIS A 79 -16.02 -13.86 -5.70
N ALA A 80 -14.84 -13.87 -5.07
CA ALA A 80 -14.69 -13.76 -3.62
C ALA A 80 -15.11 -12.38 -3.06
N TYR A 81 -15.08 -11.32 -3.86
CA TYR A 81 -15.35 -9.94 -3.42
C TYR A 81 -16.74 -9.44 -3.80
N SER A 82 -17.58 -10.31 -4.34
CA SER A 82 -18.96 -10.00 -4.69
C SER A 82 -19.72 -9.50 -3.46
N ASN A 83 -20.32 -8.31 -3.56
CA ASN A 83 -21.08 -7.67 -2.46
C ASN A 83 -20.30 -7.39 -1.17
N LYS A 84 -18.97 -7.52 -1.17
CA LYS A 84 -18.17 -7.16 0.00
C LYS A 84 -18.00 -5.66 0.10
N THR A 85 -18.13 -5.11 1.31
CA THR A 85 -17.83 -3.72 1.61
C THR A 85 -16.33 -3.51 1.88
N LEU A 86 -15.86 -2.26 1.83
CA LEU A 86 -14.47 -1.95 2.20
C LEU A 86 -14.15 -2.40 3.63
N GLN A 87 -15.09 -2.23 4.56
CA GLN A 87 -14.96 -2.74 5.93
C GLN A 87 -14.79 -4.26 5.94
N GLN A 88 -15.65 -5.00 5.22
CA GLN A 88 -15.57 -6.46 5.16
C GLN A 88 -14.25 -6.95 4.55
N VAL A 89 -13.69 -6.23 3.57
CA VAL A 89 -12.37 -6.55 3.00
C VAL A 89 -11.25 -6.34 4.01
N LEU A 90 -11.31 -5.25 4.79
CA LEU A 90 -10.36 -5.00 5.90
C LEU A 90 -10.47 -6.05 7.01
N ASP A 91 -11.68 -6.56 7.24
CA ASP A 91 -11.99 -7.59 8.23
C ASP A 91 -11.67 -9.02 7.77
N GLU A 92 -11.38 -9.24 6.48
CA GLU A 92 -10.96 -10.57 6.04
C GLU A 92 -9.69 -11.00 6.77
N GLY A 93 -9.58 -12.30 7.06
CA GLY A 93 -8.38 -12.93 7.63
C GLY A 93 -7.68 -13.83 6.62
N GLY A 94 -6.40 -14.12 6.86
CA GLY A 94 -5.63 -15.14 6.13
C GLY A 94 -4.72 -14.63 5.01
N ASN A 95 -3.77 -15.49 4.63
CA ASN A 95 -2.65 -15.22 3.72
C ASN A 95 -2.88 -15.69 2.27
N ARG A 96 -4.15 -15.85 1.84
CA ARG A 96 -4.40 -16.09 0.41
C ARG A 96 -4.03 -14.78 -0.31
N ASN A 97 -3.04 -14.83 -1.21
CA ASN A 97 -2.42 -13.65 -1.85
C ASN A 97 -3.42 -12.56 -2.29
N ASN A 98 -4.59 -12.93 -2.78
CA ASN A 98 -5.64 -11.97 -3.17
C ASN A 98 -6.28 -11.22 -1.98
N ALA A 99 -6.48 -11.88 -0.83
CA ALA A 99 -7.05 -11.26 0.37
C ALA A 99 -6.06 -10.32 1.05
N ALA A 100 -4.78 -10.71 1.12
CA ALA A 100 -3.73 -9.83 1.62
C ALA A 100 -3.57 -8.60 0.72
N LEU A 101 -3.50 -8.80 -0.61
CA LEU A 101 -3.46 -7.71 -1.58
C LEU A 101 -4.67 -6.77 -1.43
N ALA A 102 -5.89 -7.33 -1.34
CA ALA A 102 -7.11 -6.56 -1.19
C ALA A 102 -7.05 -5.65 0.04
N ARG A 103 -6.59 -6.17 1.19
CA ARG A 103 -6.44 -5.39 2.44
C ARG A 103 -5.45 -4.24 2.29
N HIS A 104 -4.26 -4.50 1.74
CA HIS A 104 -3.26 -3.45 1.55
C HIS A 104 -3.70 -2.38 0.56
N VAL A 105 -4.38 -2.80 -0.52
CA VAL A 105 -4.94 -1.86 -1.51
C VAL A 105 -6.07 -1.03 -0.91
N VAL A 106 -6.99 -1.64 -0.15
CA VAL A 106 -8.07 -0.90 0.53
C VAL A 106 -7.50 0.08 1.55
N ALA A 107 -6.55 -0.35 2.37
CA ALA A 107 -5.87 0.54 3.33
C ALA A 107 -5.22 1.74 2.62
N SER A 108 -4.48 1.49 1.53
CA SER A 108 -3.87 2.54 0.70
C SER A 108 -4.92 3.48 0.09
N PHE A 109 -6.02 2.92 -0.40
CA PHE A 109 -7.11 3.67 -1.02
C PHE A 109 -7.85 4.55 0.00
N LEU A 110 -8.06 4.05 1.21
CA LEU A 110 -8.67 4.83 2.30
C LEU A 110 -7.76 5.98 2.74
N THR A 111 -6.46 5.75 2.87
CA THR A 111 -5.48 6.84 3.08
C THR A 111 -5.55 7.87 1.96
N ALA A 112 -5.54 7.42 0.70
CA ALA A 112 -5.67 8.31 -0.45
C ALA A 112 -7.00 9.07 -0.47
N THR A 113 -8.05 8.50 0.12
CA THR A 113 -9.36 9.13 0.25
C THR A 113 -9.38 10.16 1.37
N ALA A 114 -8.89 9.82 2.55
CA ALA A 114 -8.83 10.70 3.71
C ALA A 114 -7.98 11.96 3.44
N PHE A 115 -6.94 11.83 2.61
CA PHE A 115 -6.03 12.92 2.25
C PHE A 115 -6.21 13.42 0.81
N ASN A 116 -7.33 13.12 0.14
CA ASN A 116 -7.66 13.63 -1.19
C ASN A 116 -6.56 13.49 -2.27
N ASN A 117 -5.82 12.38 -2.26
CA ASN A 117 -4.65 12.13 -3.13
C ASN A 117 -3.51 13.16 -2.99
N ASP A 118 -3.40 13.89 -1.88
CA ASP A 118 -2.33 14.86 -1.68
C ASP A 118 -0.97 14.16 -1.85
N PRO A 119 -0.22 14.46 -2.93
CA PRO A 119 1.00 13.74 -3.24
C PRO A 119 2.04 13.95 -2.14
N SER A 120 1.99 15.06 -1.40
CA SER A 120 2.94 15.32 -0.31
C SER A 120 2.72 14.41 0.90
N ARG A 121 1.53 13.79 1.03
CA ARG A 121 1.12 13.00 2.18
C ARG A 121 0.88 11.52 1.86
N VAL A 122 0.39 11.19 0.67
CA VAL A 122 0.01 9.80 0.33
C VAL A 122 1.12 9.06 -0.40
N LEU A 123 1.26 7.77 -0.10
CA LEU A 123 2.19 6.89 -0.81
C LEU A 123 1.68 6.44 -2.18
N LEU A 124 0.38 6.16 -2.24
CA LEU A 124 -0.33 5.71 -3.42
C LEU A 124 -1.58 6.56 -3.58
N THR A 125 -1.85 6.98 -4.82
CA THR A 125 -3.11 7.64 -5.17
C THR A 125 -4.22 6.60 -5.35
N LYS A 126 -5.48 7.05 -5.32
CA LYS A 126 -6.66 6.25 -5.66
C LYS A 126 -6.52 5.56 -7.02
N SER A 127 -5.96 6.26 -8.02
CA SER A 127 -5.74 5.69 -9.36
C SER A 127 -4.73 4.54 -9.34
N GLN A 128 -3.62 4.71 -8.63
CA GLN A 128 -2.62 3.65 -8.49
C GLN A 128 -3.20 2.44 -7.75
N CYS A 129 -3.97 2.67 -6.68
CA CYS A 129 -4.67 1.59 -5.98
C CYS A 129 -5.58 0.80 -6.92
N ARG A 130 -6.36 1.49 -7.77
CA ARG A 130 -7.23 0.87 -8.78
C ARG A 130 -6.43 0.06 -9.79
N SER A 131 -5.33 0.61 -10.32
CA SER A 131 -4.45 -0.12 -11.24
C SER A 131 -3.85 -1.37 -10.60
N ILE A 132 -3.39 -1.28 -9.35
CA ILE A 132 -2.83 -2.42 -8.61
C ILE A 132 -3.87 -3.52 -8.46
N TRP A 133 -5.07 -3.19 -8.00
CA TRP A 133 -6.13 -4.19 -7.85
C TRP A 133 -6.58 -4.77 -9.19
N ASN A 134 -6.83 -3.91 -10.17
CA ASN A 134 -7.36 -4.32 -11.47
C ASN A 134 -6.32 -5.09 -12.29
N GLY A 135 -5.02 -4.91 -12.00
CA GLY A 135 -3.92 -5.72 -12.51
C GLY A 135 -3.54 -6.90 -11.62
N GLN A 136 -4.31 -7.20 -10.56
CA GLN A 136 -4.06 -8.29 -9.62
C GLN A 136 -2.63 -8.25 -9.02
N GLY A 137 -2.16 -7.06 -8.67
CA GLY A 137 -0.82 -6.82 -8.13
C GLY A 137 0.24 -6.53 -9.19
N VAL A 138 -0.09 -6.64 -10.48
CA VAL A 138 0.79 -6.25 -11.58
C VAL A 138 0.52 -4.80 -11.98
N TRP A 139 1.52 -3.93 -11.85
CA TRP A 139 1.37 -2.51 -12.18
C TRP A 139 2.72 -1.83 -12.38
N SER A 140 2.71 -0.62 -12.96
CA SER A 140 3.91 0.17 -13.20
C SER A 140 4.00 1.33 -12.19
N PRO A 141 4.91 1.27 -11.19
CA PRO A 141 5.09 2.35 -10.21
C PRO A 141 5.77 3.59 -10.78
N PHE A 142 6.56 3.43 -11.84
CA PHE A 142 7.19 4.50 -12.61
C PHE A 142 7.50 3.99 -14.02
N ALA A 143 7.65 4.92 -14.96
CA ALA A 143 7.84 4.61 -16.38
C ALA A 143 9.01 3.63 -16.61
N GLY A 144 8.77 2.63 -17.45
CA GLY A 144 9.77 1.64 -17.83
C GLY A 144 9.96 0.48 -16.85
N THR A 145 9.21 0.43 -15.74
CA THR A 145 9.24 -0.71 -14.80
C THR A 145 7.84 -1.25 -14.55
N THR A 146 7.66 -2.56 -14.67
CA THR A 146 6.42 -3.25 -14.30
C THR A 146 6.74 -4.19 -13.13
N TRP A 147 6.04 -4.00 -12.02
CA TRP A 147 6.14 -4.89 -10.88
C TRP A 147 5.22 -6.10 -11.05
N THR A 148 5.71 -7.26 -10.62
CA THR A 148 4.90 -8.46 -10.45
C THR A 148 4.13 -8.41 -9.12
N LEU A 149 3.14 -9.30 -8.95
CA LEU A 149 2.42 -9.46 -7.68
C LEU A 149 3.37 -9.63 -6.49
N SER A 150 4.43 -10.44 -6.64
CA SER A 150 5.40 -10.69 -5.58
C SER A 150 6.15 -9.41 -5.16
N GLN A 151 6.55 -8.58 -6.13
CA GLN A 151 7.22 -7.31 -5.84
C GLN A 151 6.28 -6.30 -5.18
N THR A 152 5.02 -6.25 -5.63
CA THR A 152 3.99 -5.40 -5.03
C THR A 152 3.67 -5.82 -3.59
N MET A 153 3.57 -7.13 -3.33
CA MET A 153 3.39 -7.65 -1.97
C MET A 153 4.60 -7.34 -1.08
N ALA A 154 5.82 -7.53 -1.57
CA ALA A 154 7.04 -7.19 -0.82
C ALA A 154 7.11 -5.69 -0.46
N TYR A 155 6.67 -4.82 -1.38
CA TYR A 155 6.53 -3.39 -1.08
C TYR A 155 5.48 -3.13 -0.01
N PHE A 156 4.31 -3.76 -0.10
CA PHE A 156 3.26 -3.60 0.91
C PHE A 156 3.66 -4.14 2.28
N ASP A 157 4.34 -5.28 2.35
CA ASP A 157 4.87 -5.83 3.58
C ASP A 157 5.93 -4.91 4.22
N MET A 158 6.75 -4.23 3.40
CA MET A 158 7.69 -3.23 3.91
C MET A 158 6.98 -1.98 4.47
N VAL A 159 5.96 -1.48 3.78
CA VAL A 159 5.29 -0.21 4.12
C VAL A 159 4.27 -0.38 5.24
N TYR A 160 3.46 -1.44 5.20
CA TYR A 160 2.37 -1.66 6.13
C TYR A 160 2.68 -2.73 7.18
N GLY A 161 3.85 -3.37 7.08
CA GLY A 161 4.19 -4.54 7.87
C GLY A 161 3.64 -5.82 7.22
N PRO A 162 4.18 -6.98 7.63
CA PRO A 162 3.72 -8.27 7.13
C PRO A 162 2.21 -8.41 7.28
N ALA A 163 1.52 -8.92 6.25
CA ALA A 163 0.07 -9.21 6.28
C ALA A 163 -0.36 -10.26 7.34
N PHE A 164 0.56 -10.71 8.21
CA PHE A 164 0.47 -11.86 9.10
C PHE A 164 -0.11 -11.56 10.50
N LEU A 165 -0.74 -10.41 10.73
CA LEU A 165 -1.35 -10.07 12.01
C LEU A 165 -2.85 -9.80 11.88
#